data_AF-A0A7I8JKJ9-F1
#
_entry.id   AF-A0A7I8JKJ9-F1
#
_cell.length_a   1.000
_cell.length_b   1.000
_cell.length_c   1.000
_cell.angle_alpha   90.00
_cell.angle_beta   90.00
_cell.angle_gamma   90.00
#
_symmetry.space_group_name_H-M   'P 1'
#
loop_
_entity.id
_entity.type
_entity.pdbx_description
1 polymer ?
#
loop_
_entity_poly.entity_id
_entity_poly.type
_entity_poly.pdbx_seq_one_letter_code
_entity_poly.pdbx_strand_id
1 'polypeptide(L)'
;MFASVSALAYLLSNSLAIENYIGCFFALPIVISSMRWGLTAGRKTMVATAVLLLTLGGPVKASTYLLMHGFLGFTMGSLWRMQTSWGLSIAVCSLVRALGAVGFVLITSFLIRENILALITINMHATFSFMCASVGISAPTMNTIYVTFGVLLMMNCGILVLLLHILYGIFLTKLGMKDSLRLPRWLEKAV
;
A
#
# COMPACT_ATOMS: atom_id res chain seq x y z
N MET A 1 10.14 -2.26 19.80
CA MET A 1 9.35 -1.03 19.99
C MET A 1 8.59 -0.61 18.73
N PHE A 2 9.23 -0.37 17.58
CA PHE A 2 8.50 0.01 16.34
C PHE A 2 7.43 -0.99 15.88
N ALA A 3 7.67 -2.29 16.07
CA ALA A 3 6.70 -3.32 15.72
C ALA A 3 5.42 -3.25 16.56
N SER A 4 5.53 -2.98 17.88
CA SER A 4 4.38 -2.84 18.76
C SER A 4 3.64 -1.53 18.50
N VAL A 5 4.34 -0.42 18.23
CA VAL A 5 3.71 0.86 17.83
C VAL A 5 2.87 0.68 16.57
N SER A 6 3.39 -0.01 15.54
CA SER A 6 2.65 -0.25 14.31
C SER A 6 1.44 -1.18 14.54
N ALA A 7 1.59 -2.24 15.33
CA ALA A 7 0.48 -3.15 15.68
C ALA A 7 -0.63 -2.44 16.46
N LEU A 8 -0.27 -1.63 17.45
CA LEU A 8 -1.19 -0.90 18.31
C LEU A 8 -1.88 0.22 17.54
N ALA A 9 -1.15 0.97 16.71
CA ALA A 9 -1.73 1.97 15.83
C ALA A 9 -2.74 1.35 14.85
N TYR A 10 -2.44 0.17 14.30
CA TYR A 10 -3.35 -0.53 13.39
C TYR A 10 -4.61 -1.01 14.11
N LEU A 11 -4.47 -1.63 15.29
CA LEU A 11 -5.62 -2.02 16.10
C LEU A 11 -6.49 -0.82 16.48
N LEU A 12 -5.88 0.28 16.92
CA LEU A 12 -6.60 1.49 17.32
C LEU A 12 -7.34 2.11 16.14
N SER A 13 -6.70 2.16 14.97
CA SER A 13 -7.32 2.73 13.77
C SER A 13 -8.45 1.85 13.24
N ASN A 14 -8.30 0.52 13.32
CA ASN A 14 -9.37 -0.42 13.00
C ASN A 14 -10.55 -0.27 13.95
N SER A 15 -10.30 0.00 15.24
CA SER A 15 -11.37 0.17 16.23
C SER A 15 -12.07 1.52 16.10
N LEU A 16 -11.35 2.57 15.69
CA LEU A 16 -11.88 3.93 15.55
C LEU A 16 -12.39 4.25 14.12
N ALA A 17 -12.26 3.32 13.17
CA ALA A 17 -12.55 3.52 11.74
C ALA A 17 -11.74 4.65 11.07
N ILE A 18 -10.53 4.95 11.57
CA ILE A 18 -9.65 6.03 11.07
C ILE A 18 -8.57 5.46 10.11
N GLU A 19 -8.73 4.21 9.65
CA GLU A 19 -7.74 3.50 8.84
C GLU A 19 -7.35 4.25 7.56
N ASN A 20 -8.29 4.94 6.92
CA ASN A 20 -8.03 5.71 5.70
C ASN A 20 -7.16 6.95 5.94
N TYR A 21 -7.13 7.50 7.16
CA TYR A 21 -6.34 8.69 7.49
C TYR A 21 -4.96 8.34 8.06
N ILE A 22 -4.87 7.27 8.87
CA ILE A 22 -3.62 6.84 9.52
C ILE A 22 -2.91 5.73 8.72
N GLY A 23 -3.54 5.22 7.65
CA GLY A 23 -2.98 4.18 6.77
C GLY A 23 -1.55 4.46 6.30
N CYS A 24 -1.27 5.73 6.00
CA CYS A 24 0.06 6.19 5.59
C CYS A 24 1.11 6.13 6.70
N PHE A 25 0.75 6.02 7.98
CA PHE A 25 1.69 5.88 9.08
C PHE A 25 2.06 4.43 9.37
N PHE A 26 1.31 3.44 8.89
CA PHE A 26 1.58 2.04 9.24
C PHE A 26 2.85 1.46 8.64
N ALA A 27 3.19 1.87 7.41
CA ALA A 27 4.42 1.45 6.75
C ALA A 27 5.66 2.23 7.25
N LEU A 28 5.47 3.39 7.90
CA LEU A 28 6.53 4.30 8.31
C LEU A 28 7.50 3.65 9.35
N PRO A 29 7.04 2.98 10.42
CA PRO A 29 7.91 2.25 11.35
C PRO A 29 8.77 1.17 10.69
N ILE A 30 8.23 0.46 9.69
CA ILE A 30 8.95 -0.58 8.95
C ILE A 30 10.05 0.05 8.10
N VAL A 31 9.72 1.15 7.40
CA VAL A 31 10.68 1.90 6.57
C VAL A 31 11.81 2.46 7.44
N ILE A 32 11.51 3.12 8.56
CA ILE A 32 12.53 3.64 9.49
C ILE A 32 13.42 2.50 10.00
N SER A 33 12.83 1.37 10.39
CA SER A 33 13.61 0.24 10.90
C SER A 33 14.59 -0.30 9.86
N SER A 34 14.13 -0.44 8.62
CA SER A 34 14.95 -0.92 7.51
C SER A 34 16.08 0.06 7.14
N MET A 35 15.81 1.36 7.18
CA MET A 35 16.79 2.39 6.87
C MET A 35 17.85 2.49 7.97
N ARG A 36 17.45 2.50 9.25
CA ARG A 36 18.37 2.72 10.38
C ARG A 36 19.17 1.47 10.77
N TRP A 37 18.56 0.28 10.76
CA TRP A 37 19.21 -0.96 11.22
C TRP A 37 19.34 -2.06 10.15
N GLY A 38 18.91 -1.78 8.91
CA GLY A 38 19.13 -2.65 7.76
C GLY A 38 17.96 -3.55 7.39
N LEU A 39 18.13 -4.26 6.27
CA LEU A 39 17.11 -5.12 5.66
C LEU A 39 16.63 -6.22 6.60
N THR A 40 17.56 -6.80 7.37
CA THR A 40 17.25 -7.85 8.36
C THR A 40 16.39 -7.31 9.50
N ALA A 41 16.61 -6.07 9.94
CA ALA A 41 15.79 -5.41 10.94
C ALA A 41 14.38 -5.10 10.41
N GLY A 42 14.29 -4.55 9.20
CA GLY A 42 13.02 -4.30 8.52
C GLY A 42 12.15 -5.56 8.42
N ARG A 43 12.73 -6.68 7.96
CA ARG A 43 12.03 -7.97 7.89
C ARG A 43 11.54 -8.44 9.26
N LYS A 44 12.39 -8.34 10.29
CA LYS A 44 12.01 -8.71 11.66
C LYS A 44 10.86 -7.85 12.18
N THR A 45 10.84 -6.54 11.88
CA THR A 45 9.73 -5.67 12.29
C THR A 45 8.43 -6.01 11.58
N MET A 46 8.46 -6.29 10.28
CA MET A 46 7.28 -6.71 9.52
C MET A 46 6.69 -8.02 10.08
N VAL A 47 7.54 -9.04 10.29
CA VAL A 47 7.10 -10.34 10.84
C VAL A 47 6.60 -10.18 12.27
N ALA A 48 7.31 -9.43 13.11
CA ALA A 48 6.88 -9.20 14.50
C ALA A 48 5.52 -8.49 14.57
N THR A 49 5.29 -7.45 13.75
CA THR A 49 3.99 -6.77 13.69
C THR A 49 2.89 -7.70 13.18
N ALA A 50 3.17 -8.54 12.19
CA ALA A 50 2.21 -9.53 11.70
C ALA A 50 1.84 -10.57 12.76
N VAL A 51 2.82 -11.09 13.51
CA VAL A 51 2.57 -12.04 14.61
C VAL A 51 1.77 -11.37 15.73
N LEU A 52 2.10 -10.13 16.10
CA LEU A 52 1.32 -9.36 17.07
C LEU A 52 -0.14 -9.18 16.63
N LEU A 53 -0.36 -8.79 15.37
CA LEU A 53 -1.69 -8.62 14.81
C LEU A 53 -2.45 -9.95 14.68
N LEU A 54 -1.74 -11.04 14.42
CA LEU A 54 -2.31 -12.38 14.40
C LEU A 54 -2.85 -12.75 15.78
N THR A 55 -2.07 -12.52 16.83
CA THR A 55 -2.43 -12.80 18.22
C THR A 55 -3.55 -11.88 18.73
N LEU A 56 -3.55 -10.60 18.36
CA LEU A 56 -4.48 -9.59 18.89
C LEU A 56 -5.76 -9.40 18.06
N GLY A 57 -5.63 -9.43 16.73
CA GLY A 57 -6.70 -9.06 15.78
C GLY A 57 -7.20 -10.20 14.90
N GLY A 58 -6.59 -11.38 15.00
CA GLY A 58 -6.95 -12.56 14.22
C GLY A 58 -6.27 -12.67 12.85
N PRO A 59 -6.38 -13.84 12.20
CA PRO A 59 -5.62 -14.18 11.00
C PRO A 59 -5.98 -13.33 9.77
N VAL A 60 -7.23 -12.89 9.69
CA VAL A 60 -7.73 -12.06 8.59
C VAL A 60 -7.08 -10.68 8.65
N LYS A 61 -7.09 -10.02 9.82
CA LYS A 61 -6.51 -8.68 9.99
C LYS A 61 -4.99 -8.68 9.80
N ALA A 62 -4.31 -9.70 10.31
CA ALA A 62 -2.87 -9.86 10.12
C ALA A 62 -2.49 -9.99 8.64
N SER A 63 -3.27 -10.78 7.89
CA SER A 63 -3.08 -10.95 6.45
C SER A 63 -3.32 -9.64 5.70
N THR A 64 -4.42 -8.94 5.97
CA THR A 64 -4.71 -7.64 5.36
C THR A 64 -3.59 -6.63 5.59
N TYR A 65 -3.09 -6.54 6.83
CA TYR A 65 -1.99 -5.65 7.15
C TYR A 65 -0.72 -6.01 6.36
N LEU A 66 -0.35 -7.29 6.34
CA LEU A 66 0.84 -7.76 5.62
C LEU A 66 0.78 -7.42 4.14
N LEU A 67 -0.34 -7.74 3.48
CA LEU A 67 -0.52 -7.51 2.05
C LEU A 67 -0.61 -6.03 1.69
N MET A 68 -1.34 -5.23 2.46
CA MET A 68 -1.58 -3.83 2.11
C MET A 68 -0.46 -2.89 2.54
N HIS A 69 0.18 -3.14 3.69
CA HIS A 69 1.11 -2.20 4.31
C HIS A 69 2.50 -2.81 4.56
N GLY A 70 2.57 -4.09 4.94
CA GLY A 70 3.82 -4.77 5.29
C GLY A 70 4.80 -4.88 4.12
N PHE A 71 4.36 -5.48 3.01
CA PHE A 71 5.19 -5.64 1.82
C PHE A 71 5.60 -4.30 1.19
N LEU A 72 4.70 -3.33 1.17
CA LEU A 72 4.99 -1.99 0.66
C LEU A 72 6.08 -1.31 1.51
N GLY A 73 5.93 -1.31 2.84
CA GLY A 73 6.91 -0.70 3.74
C GLY A 73 8.29 -1.37 3.65
N PHE A 74 8.32 -2.70 3.54
CA PHE A 74 9.58 -3.44 3.39
C PHE A 74 10.28 -3.16 2.06
N THR A 75 9.53 -3.18 0.94
CA THR A 75 10.09 -2.92 -0.40
C THR A 75 10.59 -1.49 -0.52
N MET A 76 9.81 -0.51 -0.08
CA MET A 76 10.21 0.89 -0.10
C MET A 76 11.46 1.15 0.74
N GLY A 77 11.50 0.61 1.96
CA GLY A 77 12.67 0.69 2.83
C GLY A 77 13.92 0.00 2.27
N SER A 78 13.74 -1.14 1.60
CA SER A 78 14.82 -1.85 0.90
C SER A 78 15.37 -1.05 -0.27
N LEU A 79 14.51 -0.53 -1.15
CA LEU A 79 14.93 0.20 -2.35
C LEU A 79 15.63 1.53 -2.00
N TRP A 80 15.18 2.20 -0.93
CA TRP A 80 15.81 3.42 -0.43
C TRP A 80 17.18 3.17 0.16
N ARG A 81 17.37 2.07 0.90
CA ARG A 81 18.70 1.69 1.39
C ARG A 81 19.66 1.31 0.28
N MET A 82 19.16 0.74 -0.82
CA MET A 82 19.95 0.46 -2.02
C MET A 82 20.22 1.70 -2.89
N GLN A 83 19.80 2.90 -2.46
CA GLN A 83 19.93 4.16 -3.22
C GLN A 83 19.42 4.06 -4.66
N THR A 84 18.34 3.32 -4.86
CA THR A 84 17.72 3.13 -6.17
C THR A 84 17.17 4.46 -6.70
N SER A 85 17.12 4.65 -8.03
CA SER A 85 16.52 5.84 -8.61
C SER A 85 15.07 6.01 -8.17
N TRP A 86 14.69 7.25 -7.86
CA TRP A 86 13.38 7.57 -7.26
C TRP A 86 12.21 7.06 -8.11
N GLY A 87 12.28 7.23 -9.43
CA GLY A 87 11.26 6.74 -10.38
C GLY A 87 11.14 5.21 -10.38
N LEU A 88 12.25 4.48 -10.33
CA LEU A 88 12.23 3.01 -10.30
C LEU A 88 11.69 2.50 -8.95
N SER A 89 11.99 3.21 -7.86
CA SER A 89 11.39 2.94 -6.55
C SER A 89 9.87 3.08 -6.55
N ILE A 90 9.34 4.14 -7.16
CA ILE A 90 7.89 4.35 -7.27
C ILE A 90 7.25 3.26 -8.13
N ALA A 91 7.85 2.92 -9.28
CA ALA A 91 7.31 1.90 -10.17
C ALA A 91 7.23 0.52 -9.48
N VAL A 92 8.31 0.10 -8.81
CA VAL A 92 8.34 -1.18 -8.08
C VAL A 92 7.36 -1.17 -6.90
N CYS A 93 7.33 -0.10 -6.11
CA CYS A 93 6.40 0.02 -4.98
C CYS A 93 4.93 0.05 -5.43
N SER A 94 4.62 0.67 -6.57
CA SER A 94 3.26 0.66 -7.15
C SER A 94 2.83 -0.74 -7.57
N LEU A 95 3.72 -1.50 -8.21
CA LEU A 95 3.46 -2.90 -8.57
C LEU A 95 3.23 -3.77 -7.33
N VAL A 96 4.08 -3.63 -6.31
CA VAL A 96 3.93 -4.36 -5.04
C VAL A 96 2.60 -4.01 -4.37
N ARG A 97 2.21 -2.73 -4.39
CA ARG A 97 0.93 -2.28 -3.83
C ARG A 97 -0.28 -2.86 -4.56
N ALA A 98 -0.20 -2.93 -5.89
CA ALA A 98 -1.25 -3.52 -6.71
C ALA A 98 -1.37 -5.04 -6.49
N LEU A 99 -0.23 -5.75 -6.42
CA LEU A 99 -0.20 -7.17 -6.06
C LEU A 99 -0.79 -7.41 -4.66
N GLY A 100 -0.46 -6.55 -3.69
CA GLY A 100 -1.04 -6.58 -2.35
C GLY A 100 -2.56 -6.37 -2.37
N ALA A 101 -3.06 -5.45 -3.20
CA ALA A 101 -4.49 -5.20 -3.35
C ALA A 101 -5.23 -6.40 -3.97
N VAL A 102 -4.71 -6.95 -5.06
CA VAL A 102 -5.28 -8.14 -5.71
C VAL A 102 -5.23 -9.34 -4.77
N GLY A 103 -4.10 -9.56 -4.09
CA GLY A 103 -3.95 -10.63 -3.11
C GLY A 103 -4.95 -10.53 -1.96
N PHE A 104 -5.22 -9.31 -1.47
CA PHE A 104 -6.23 -9.10 -0.43
C PHE A 104 -7.65 -9.46 -0.93
N VAL A 105 -8.01 -9.06 -2.14
CA VAL A 105 -9.32 -9.42 -2.72
C VAL A 105 -9.44 -10.94 -2.90
N LEU A 106 -8.36 -11.61 -3.32
CA LEU A 106 -8.34 -13.07 -3.46
C LEU A 106 -8.48 -13.79 -2.11
N ILE A 107 -7.77 -13.36 -1.08
CA ILE A 107 -7.88 -13.93 0.27
C ILE A 107 -9.29 -13.72 0.82
N THR A 108 -9.84 -12.52 0.63
CA THR A 108 -11.21 -12.21 1.07
C THR A 108 -12.23 -13.06 0.30
N SER A 109 -12.03 -13.25 -1.01
CA SER A 109 -12.88 -14.10 -1.86
C SER A 109 -12.87 -15.55 -1.40
N PHE A 110 -11.68 -16.08 -1.07
CA PHE A 110 -11.57 -17.42 -0.50
C PHE A 110 -12.27 -17.54 0.86
N LEU A 111 -12.12 -16.53 1.72
CA LEU A 111 -12.66 -16.54 3.07
C LEU A 111 -14.20 -16.46 3.10
N ILE A 112 -14.78 -15.62 2.24
CA ILE A 112 -16.23 -15.43 2.11
C ILE A 112 -16.86 -16.58 1.29
N ARG A 113 -16.03 -17.38 0.60
CA ARG A 113 -16.48 -18.45 -0.33
C ARG A 113 -17.35 -17.90 -1.46
N GLU A 114 -17.18 -16.63 -1.79
CA GLU A 114 -17.84 -15.96 -2.90
C GLU A 114 -16.80 -15.36 -3.84
N ASN A 115 -17.14 -15.27 -5.12
CA ASN A 115 -16.28 -14.63 -6.11
C ASN A 115 -16.44 -13.10 -6.05
N ILE A 116 -15.79 -12.48 -5.07
CA ILE A 116 -15.82 -11.03 -4.86
C ILE A 116 -15.26 -10.29 -6.07
N LEU A 117 -14.28 -10.85 -6.78
CA LEU A 117 -13.77 -10.27 -8.01
C LEU A 117 -14.87 -10.17 -9.07
N ALA A 118 -15.61 -11.26 -9.28
CA ALA A 118 -16.76 -11.27 -10.19
C ALA A 118 -17.82 -10.25 -9.74
N LEU A 119 -18.11 -10.19 -8.44
CA LEU A 119 -19.07 -9.24 -7.88
C LEU A 119 -18.65 -7.78 -8.11
N ILE A 120 -17.38 -7.44 -7.87
CA ILE A 120 -16.82 -6.11 -8.15
C ILE A 120 -16.94 -5.79 -9.64
N THR A 121 -16.58 -6.72 -10.53
CA THR A 121 -16.65 -6.47 -11.98
C THR A 121 -18.07 -6.31 -12.50
N ILE A 122 -19.05 -7.04 -11.96
CA ILE A 122 -20.46 -6.87 -12.32
C ILE A 122 -20.97 -5.50 -11.87
N ASN A 123 -20.66 -5.08 -10.63
CA ASN A 123 -21.03 -3.76 -10.12
C ASN A 123 -20.36 -2.63 -10.91
N MET A 124 -19.11 -2.81 -11.33
CA MET A 124 -18.43 -1.87 -12.21
C MET A 124 -19.06 -1.83 -13.60
N HIS A 125 -19.38 -2.99 -14.20
CA HIS A 125 -20.09 -3.04 -15.48
C HIS A 125 -21.42 -2.29 -15.42
N ALA A 126 -22.21 -2.53 -14.36
CA ALA A 126 -23.48 -1.85 -14.16
C ALA A 126 -23.30 -0.32 -14.09
N THR A 127 -22.41 0.17 -13.23
CA THR A 127 -22.14 1.61 -13.09
C THR A 127 -21.64 2.24 -14.40
N PHE A 128 -20.70 1.59 -15.09
CA PHE A 128 -20.21 2.08 -16.38
C PHE A 128 -21.28 2.05 -17.47
N SER A 129 -22.14 1.02 -17.48
CA SER A 129 -23.28 0.95 -18.40
C SER A 129 -24.28 2.07 -18.13
N PHE A 130 -24.56 2.40 -16.87
CA PHE A 130 -25.39 3.57 -16.50
C PHE A 130 -24.76 4.89 -16.95
N MET A 131 -23.45 5.06 -16.76
CA MET A 131 -22.73 6.24 -17.25
C MET A 131 -22.77 6.33 -18.78
N CYS A 132 -22.53 5.22 -19.50
CA CYS A 132 -22.58 5.21 -20.97
C CYS A 132 -24.00 5.50 -21.48
N ALA A 133 -25.03 4.95 -20.83
CA ALA A 133 -26.42 5.25 -21.14
C ALA A 133 -26.76 6.74 -20.94
N SER A 134 -26.20 7.38 -19.90
CA SER A 134 -26.37 8.83 -19.68
C SER A 134 -25.71 9.71 -20.75
N VAL A 135 -24.69 9.19 -21.44
CA VAL A 135 -23.95 9.90 -22.51
C VAL A 135 -24.45 9.46 -23.91
N GLY A 136 -25.33 8.46 -24.00
CA GLY A 136 -25.85 7.91 -25.26
C GLY A 136 -24.90 6.95 -25.99
N ILE A 137 -23.90 6.40 -25.28
CA ILE A 137 -22.89 5.47 -25.83
C ILE A 137 -23.33 4.01 -25.55
N SER A 138 -23.02 3.10 -26.47
CA SER A 138 -23.31 1.66 -26.34
C SER A 138 -22.66 1.04 -25.10
N ALA A 139 -23.29 -0.03 -24.57
CA ALA A 139 -22.82 -0.70 -23.36
C ALA A 139 -21.38 -1.24 -23.52
N PRO A 140 -20.51 -1.02 -22.52
CA PRO A 140 -19.11 -1.40 -22.60
C PRO A 140 -18.92 -2.92 -22.57
N THR A 141 -18.02 -3.43 -23.41
CA THR A 141 -17.67 -4.86 -23.42
C THR A 141 -16.95 -5.27 -22.13
N MET A 142 -17.07 -6.54 -21.75
CA MET A 142 -16.48 -7.06 -20.51
C MET A 142 -14.94 -6.87 -20.47
N ASN A 143 -14.26 -7.01 -21.62
CA ASN A 143 -12.81 -6.81 -21.71
C ASN A 143 -12.40 -5.35 -21.42
N THR A 144 -13.18 -4.38 -21.90
CA THR A 144 -12.95 -2.95 -21.63
C THR A 144 -13.02 -2.65 -20.13
N ILE A 145 -13.88 -3.34 -19.39
CA ILE A 145 -14.05 -3.13 -17.94
C ILE A 145 -12.87 -3.70 -17.16
N TYR A 146 -12.38 -4.89 -17.52
CA TYR A 146 -11.17 -5.44 -16.90
C TYR A 146 -9.96 -4.52 -17.09
N VAL A 147 -9.78 -3.97 -18.30
CA VAL A 147 -8.71 -3.01 -18.58
C VAL A 147 -8.90 -1.72 -17.77
N THR A 148 -10.12 -1.18 -17.73
CA THR A 148 -10.42 0.04 -17.00
C THR A 148 -10.19 -0.12 -15.50
N PHE A 149 -10.61 -1.26 -14.93
CA PHE A 149 -10.33 -1.61 -13.54
C PHE A 149 -8.83 -1.68 -13.25
N GLY A 150 -8.07 -2.35 -14.12
CA GLY A 150 -6.61 -2.43 -13.99
C GLY A 150 -5.94 -1.06 -14.04
N VAL A 151 -6.36 -0.19 -14.96
CA VAL A 151 -5.82 1.18 -15.09
C VAL A 151 -6.17 2.03 -13.86
N LEU A 152 -7.42 2.01 -13.41
CA LEU A 152 -7.87 2.71 -12.19
C LEU A 152 -7.10 2.24 -10.96
N LEU A 153 -6.90 0.92 -10.82
CA LEU A 153 -6.13 0.33 -9.72
C LEU A 153 -4.68 0.80 -9.77
N MET A 154 -4.03 0.76 -10.93
CA MET A 154 -2.64 1.22 -11.10
C MET A 154 -2.50 2.71 -10.85
N MET A 155 -3.44 3.52 -11.32
CA MET A 155 -3.45 4.96 -11.08
C MET A 155 -3.60 5.28 -9.60
N ASN A 156 -4.52 4.61 -8.90
CA ASN A 156 -4.72 4.76 -7.46
C ASN A 156 -3.47 4.37 -6.67
N CYS A 157 -2.88 3.21 -6.99
CA CYS A 157 -1.66 2.74 -6.34
C CYS A 157 -0.48 3.68 -6.61
N GLY A 158 -0.34 4.17 -7.84
CA GLY A 158 0.72 5.11 -8.22
C GLY A 158 0.64 6.42 -7.45
N ILE A 159 -0.54 7.04 -7.39
CA ILE A 159 -0.76 8.30 -6.66
C ILE A 159 -0.47 8.11 -5.16
N LEU A 160 -0.96 7.03 -4.57
CA LEU A 160 -0.71 6.73 -3.16
C LEU A 160 0.78 6.55 -2.86
N VAL A 161 1.48 5.77 -3.69
CA VAL A 161 2.91 5.50 -3.52
C VAL A 161 3.74 6.77 -3.72
N LEU A 162 3.36 7.63 -4.67
CA LEU A 162 3.97 8.95 -4.85
C LEU A 162 3.82 9.81 -3.60
N LEU A 163 2.60 9.89 -3.05
CA LEU A 163 2.32 10.64 -1.82
C LEU A 163 3.16 10.11 -0.65
N LEU A 164 3.26 8.78 -0.53
CA LEU A 164 4.04 8.12 0.50
C LEU A 164 5.53 8.42 0.37
N HIS A 165 6.08 8.39 -0.86
CA HIS A 165 7.48 8.73 -1.13
C HIS A 165 7.82 10.17 -0.75
N ILE A 166 6.92 11.12 -1.03
CA ILE A 166 7.10 12.53 -0.65
C ILE A 166 7.04 12.68 0.88
N LEU A 167 5.99 12.16 1.51
CA LEU A 167 5.78 12.28 2.96
C LEU A 167 6.94 11.67 3.74
N TYR A 168 7.35 10.45 3.40
CA TYR A 168 8.43 9.77 4.09
C TYR A 168 9.80 10.39 3.79
N GLY A 169 10.01 10.94 2.59
CA GLY A 169 11.21 11.69 2.25
C GLY A 169 11.37 12.92 3.15
N ILE A 170 10.30 13.69 3.34
CA ILE A 170 10.30 14.83 4.27
C ILE A 170 10.54 14.36 5.71
N PHE A 171 9.89 13.27 6.14
CA PHE A 171 10.06 12.78 7.51
C PHE A 171 11.49 12.31 7.80
N LEU A 172 12.11 11.53 6.89
CA LEU A 172 13.47 11.02 7.05
C LEU A 172 14.54 12.11 6.97
N THR A 173 14.32 13.13 6.15
CA THR A 173 15.23 14.28 6.07
C THR A 173 15.19 15.14 7.33
N LYS A 174 14.01 15.33 7.95
CA LYS A 174 13.88 15.99 9.26
C LYS A 174 14.48 15.16 10.39
N LEU A 175 14.53 13.83 10.26
CA LEU A 175 15.22 12.92 11.19
C LEU A 175 16.75 12.88 10.98
N GLY A 176 17.30 13.65 10.05
CA GLY A 176 18.75 13.74 9.82
C GLY A 176 19.35 12.63 8.95
N MET A 177 18.52 11.80 8.29
CA MET A 177 19.00 10.68 7.45
C MET A 177 19.18 11.07 5.98
N LYS A 178 19.68 12.29 5.70
CA LYS A 178 19.76 12.84 4.34
C LYS A 178 20.72 12.03 3.43
N ASP A 179 21.85 11.57 3.97
CA ASP A 179 22.92 10.91 3.19
C ASP A 179 22.52 9.55 2.59
N SER A 180 21.47 8.92 3.12
CA SER A 180 21.00 7.62 2.65
C SER A 180 19.96 7.73 1.54
N LEU A 181 19.46 8.92 1.21
CA LEU A 181 18.41 9.10 0.20
C LEU A 181 18.91 9.85 -1.03
N ARG A 182 18.75 9.23 -2.21
CA ARG A 182 18.79 9.96 -3.49
C ARG A 182 17.47 10.69 -3.71
N LEU A 183 17.37 11.90 -3.17
CA LEU A 183 16.22 12.79 -3.37
C LEU A 183 16.26 13.41 -4.78
N PRO A 184 15.11 13.58 -5.45
CA PRO A 184 15.06 14.37 -6.67
C PRO A 184 15.39 15.84 -6.37
N ARG A 185 16.11 16.50 -7.28
CA ARG A 185 16.62 17.88 -7.13
C ARG A 185 15.56 18.92 -6.74
N TRP A 186 14.29 18.70 -7.10
CA TRP A 186 13.18 19.59 -6.72
C TRP A 186 12.80 19.45 -5.23
N LEU A 187 12.87 18.24 -4.68
CA LEU A 187 12.56 17.99 -3.27
C LEU A 187 13.74 18.39 -2.36
N GLU A 188 14.97 18.26 -2.86
CA GLU A 188 16.18 18.73 -2.16
C GLU A 188 16.17 20.26 -1.95
N LYS A 189 15.59 21.02 -2.87
CA LYS A 189 15.42 22.47 -2.73
C LYS A 189 14.34 22.88 -1.74
N ALA A 190 13.41 21.98 -1.38
CA ALA A 190 12.25 22.28 -0.56
C ALA A 190 12.44 21.92 0.94
N VAL A 191 13.54 21.26 1.31
CA VAL A 191 13.72 20.58 2.61
C VAL A 191 14.93 21.04 3.39
#